data_AF-A0A961RWC1-F1
#
_entry.id   AF-A0A961RWC1-F1
#
_cell.length_a   1.000
_cell.length_b   1.000
_cell.length_c   1.000
_cell.angle_alpha   90.00
_cell.angle_beta   90.00
_cell.angle_gamma   90.00
#
_symmetry.space_group_name_H-M   'P 1'
#
loop_
_entity.id
_entity.type
_entity.pdbx_description
1 polymer ?
#
loop_
_entity_poly.entity_id
_entity_poly.type
_entity_poly.pdbx_seq_one_letter_code
_entity_poly.pdbx_strand_id
1 'polypeptide(L)'
;MRLQSHIWVSAFLRKEQADGGWAAITRKGSPEAGAIFISQNHLDGTWSLYAPLPQALAAEEVGVGRSFECVIKSAGEDAVQAYLERQIRFDSDCWIVETERRTGMPSFVGADS
;
A
#
# COMPACT_ATOMS: atom_id res chain seq x y z
N MET A 1 7.70 14.04 11.39
CA MET A 1 8.35 13.95 10.07
C MET A 1 8.12 12.55 9.52
N ARG A 2 7.51 12.40 8.33
CA ARG A 2 7.18 11.08 7.74
C ARG A 2 8.39 10.54 6.97
N LEU A 3 8.61 9.23 7.01
CA LEU A 3 9.68 8.59 6.24
C LEU A 3 9.47 8.81 4.72
N GLN A 4 10.58 9.09 4.00
CA GLN A 4 10.55 9.27 2.55
C GLN A 4 9.97 8.03 1.85
N SER A 5 9.18 8.24 0.80
CA SER A 5 8.42 7.18 0.14
C SER A 5 9.30 6.02 -0.34
N HIS A 6 10.43 6.31 -0.99
CA HIS A 6 11.32 5.27 -1.49
C HIS A 6 11.96 4.40 -0.38
N ILE A 7 12.24 5.00 0.79
CA ILE A 7 12.78 4.27 1.95
C ILE A 7 11.71 3.36 2.52
N TRP A 8 10.49 3.88 2.69
CA TRP A 8 9.35 3.10 3.19
C TRP A 8 9.03 1.92 2.26
N VAL A 9 8.92 2.15 0.95
CA VAL A 9 8.67 1.09 -0.04
C VAL A 9 9.76 0.04 -0.01
N SER A 10 11.04 0.44 0.06
CA SER A 10 12.15 -0.50 0.15
C SER A 10 12.09 -1.37 1.41
N ALA A 11 11.70 -0.77 2.55
CA ALA A 11 11.54 -1.51 3.81
C ALA A 11 10.37 -2.49 3.74
N PHE A 12 9.23 -2.07 3.17
CA PHE A 12 8.06 -2.93 2.94
C PHE A 12 8.43 -4.16 2.11
N LEU A 13 9.06 -3.98 0.94
CA LEU A 13 9.46 -5.10 0.08
C LEU A 13 10.36 -6.09 0.80
N ARG A 14 11.36 -5.60 1.55
CA ARG A 14 12.26 -6.47 2.32
C ARG A 14 11.52 -7.25 3.40
N LYS A 15 10.56 -6.63 4.07
CA LYS A 15 9.77 -7.29 5.11
C LYS A 15 8.88 -8.39 4.53
N GLU A 16 8.18 -8.11 3.44
CA GLU A 16 7.36 -9.10 2.72
C GLU A 16 8.22 -10.30 2.28
N GLN A 17 9.39 -10.05 1.69
CA GLN A 17 10.31 -11.10 1.24
C GLN A 17 10.93 -11.88 2.40
N ALA A 18 11.26 -11.21 3.52
CA ALA A 18 11.77 -11.87 4.72
C ALA A 18 10.74 -12.81 5.36
N ASP A 19 9.44 -12.51 5.21
CA ASP A 19 8.34 -13.38 5.64
C ASP A 19 8.09 -14.55 4.67
N GLY A 20 8.90 -14.70 3.61
CA GLY A 20 8.75 -15.71 2.56
C GLY A 20 7.64 -15.38 1.55
N GLY A 21 7.10 -14.17 1.58
CA GLY A 21 6.11 -13.67 0.62
C GLY A 21 6.75 -13.07 -0.63
N TRP A 22 5.89 -12.61 -1.53
CA TRP A 22 6.29 -11.86 -2.72
C TRP A 22 5.73 -10.45 -2.65
N ALA A 23 6.55 -9.47 -3.04
CA ALA A 23 6.11 -8.11 -3.27
C ALA A 23 6.97 -7.42 -4.33
N ALA A 24 6.36 -6.55 -5.13
CA ALA A 24 7.04 -5.80 -6.17
C ALA A 24 6.45 -4.40 -6.38
N ILE A 25 7.27 -3.49 -6.90
CA ILE A 25 6.82 -2.18 -7.32
C ILE A 25 6.24 -2.31 -8.73
N THR A 26 4.94 -2.08 -8.87
CA THR A 26 4.27 -2.04 -10.18
C THR A 26 4.25 -0.62 -10.75
N ARG A 27 4.38 0.40 -9.88
CA ARG A 27 4.55 1.80 -10.29
C ARG A 27 5.43 2.58 -9.32
N LYS A 28 6.44 3.29 -9.85
CA LYS A 28 7.26 4.24 -9.10
C LYS A 28 6.61 5.63 -9.09
N GLY A 29 6.75 6.32 -7.97
CA GLY A 29 6.31 7.69 -7.77
C GLY A 29 7.42 8.59 -7.24
N SER A 30 7.05 9.75 -6.66
CA SER A 30 8.01 10.68 -6.06
C SER A 30 8.78 10.01 -4.91
N PRO A 31 10.13 9.98 -4.93
CA PRO A 31 10.93 9.33 -3.89
C PRO A 31 10.76 9.95 -2.51
N GLU A 32 10.48 11.25 -2.43
CA GLU A 32 10.45 12.00 -1.18
C GLU A 32 9.10 11.87 -0.50
N ALA A 33 8.00 12.12 -1.22
CA ALA A 33 6.69 12.33 -0.60
C ALA A 33 5.50 11.66 -1.32
N GLY A 34 5.72 10.87 -2.37
CA GLY A 34 4.63 10.22 -3.12
C GLY A 34 3.67 9.42 -2.23
N ALA A 35 2.37 9.50 -2.51
CA ALA A 35 1.37 8.61 -1.93
C ALA A 35 1.72 7.14 -2.21
N ILE A 36 1.37 6.21 -1.33
CA ILE A 36 1.69 4.79 -1.51
C ILE A 36 0.39 4.01 -1.45
N PHE A 37 0.12 3.22 -2.48
CA PHE A 37 -0.98 2.26 -2.53
C PHE A 37 -0.41 0.85 -2.51
N ILE A 38 -1.11 -0.06 -1.82
CA ILE A 38 -0.71 -1.46 -1.70
C ILE A 38 -1.84 -2.33 -2.22
N SER A 39 -1.63 -3.01 -3.34
CA SER A 39 -2.52 -4.06 -3.85
C SER A 39 -2.10 -5.41 -3.26
N GLN A 40 -3.06 -6.17 -2.75
CA GLN A 40 -2.84 -7.53 -2.26
C GLN A 40 -3.60 -8.50 -3.15
N ASN A 41 -2.87 -9.40 -3.81
CA ASN A 41 -3.43 -10.55 -4.50
C ASN A 41 -3.62 -11.69 -3.50
N HIS A 42 -4.86 -12.16 -3.33
CA HIS A 42 -5.16 -13.27 -2.41
C HIS A 42 -4.89 -14.66 -3.01
N LEU A 43 -4.42 -14.73 -4.25
CA LEU A 43 -4.12 -15.98 -4.97
C LEU A 43 -5.35 -16.89 -5.16
N ASP A 44 -6.54 -16.30 -5.14
CA ASP A 44 -7.83 -16.94 -5.37
C ASP A 44 -8.70 -16.17 -6.38
N GLY A 45 -8.11 -15.21 -7.10
CA GLY A 45 -8.80 -14.32 -8.03
C GLY A 45 -9.39 -13.07 -7.37
N THR A 46 -9.29 -12.94 -6.04
CA THR A 46 -9.70 -11.72 -5.32
C THR A 46 -8.49 -10.88 -4.90
N TRP A 47 -8.77 -9.59 -4.75
CA TRP A 47 -7.79 -8.57 -4.44
C TRP A 47 -8.31 -7.62 -3.37
N SER A 48 -7.40 -7.13 -2.53
CA SER A 48 -7.65 -6.00 -1.62
C SER A 48 -6.74 -4.83 -1.97
N LEU A 49 -7.22 -3.61 -1.72
CA LEU A 49 -6.46 -2.38 -1.94
C LEU A 49 -6.41 -1.56 -0.67
N TYR A 50 -5.20 -1.15 -0.31
CA TYR A 50 -4.93 -0.27 0.81
C TYR A 50 -4.44 1.09 0.31
N ALA A 51 -5.11 2.14 0.76
CA ALA A 51 -4.82 3.54 0.42
C ALA A 51 -4.23 4.27 1.63
N PRO A 52 -3.42 5.31 1.44
CA PRO A 52 -2.90 6.09 2.56
C PRO A 52 -4.03 6.85 3.24
N LEU A 53 -4.10 6.79 4.57
CA LEU A 53 -5.08 7.56 5.33
C LEU A 53 -4.88 9.07 5.11
N PRO A 54 -5.96 9.86 4.97
CA PRO A 54 -5.89 11.32 4.94
C PRO A 54 -5.18 11.86 6.18
N GLN A 55 -4.34 12.88 6.01
CA GLN A 55 -3.52 13.42 7.09
C GLN A 55 -4.34 13.91 8.30
N ALA A 56 -5.56 14.38 8.08
CA ALA A 56 -6.48 14.80 9.14
C ALA A 56 -6.93 13.65 10.05
N LEU A 57 -6.98 12.42 9.52
CA LEU A 57 -7.36 11.20 10.26
C LEU A 57 -6.14 10.48 10.83
N ALA A 58 -4.97 10.65 10.21
CA ALA A 58 -3.71 10.07 10.69
C ALA A 58 -3.11 10.81 11.91
N ALA A 59 -3.65 11.97 12.31
CA ALA A 59 -3.13 12.79 13.39
C ALA A 59 -3.42 12.22 14.80
N GLU A 60 -4.41 11.34 14.94
CA GLU A 60 -4.78 10.71 16.23
C GLU A 60 -3.98 9.42 16.52
N GLU A 61 -3.39 8.80 15.50
CA GLU A 61 -2.46 7.69 15.70
C GLU A 61 -1.07 8.24 16.03
N VAL A 62 -0.67 8.13 17.29
CA VAL A 62 0.67 8.47 17.78
C VAL A 62 1.69 7.51 17.15
N GLY A 63 2.08 7.79 15.92
CA GLY A 63 3.03 6.98 15.17
C GLY A 63 3.64 7.81 14.05
N VAL A 64 4.96 7.90 14.02
CA VAL A 64 5.77 8.67 13.04
C VAL A 64 5.70 8.06 11.61
N GLY A 65 4.71 7.22 11.34
CA GLY A 65 4.60 6.31 10.21
C GLY A 65 3.58 6.70 9.15
N ARG A 66 3.36 5.77 8.21
CA ARG A 66 2.34 5.86 7.17
C ARG A 66 1.18 4.97 7.60
N SER A 67 0.00 5.52 7.83
CA SER A 67 -1.20 4.73 8.11
C SER A 67 -2.00 4.47 6.84
N PHE A 68 -2.70 3.33 6.80
CA PHE A 68 -3.42 2.87 5.62
C PHE A 68 -4.84 2.44 5.98
N GLU A 69 -5.76 2.64 5.04
CA GLU A 69 -7.12 2.12 5.12
C GLU A 69 -7.39 1.14 3.98
N CYS A 70 -8.18 0.10 4.28
CA CYS A 70 -8.64 -0.87 3.30
C CYS A 70 -9.82 -0.28 2.53
N VAL A 71 -9.57 0.24 1.32
CA VAL A 71 -10.60 0.90 0.48
C VAL A 71 -11.35 -0.08 -0.41
N ILE A 72 -10.74 -1.23 -0.71
CA ILE A 72 -11.36 -2.35 -1.42
C ILE A 72 -10.94 -3.62 -0.70
N LYS A 73 -11.91 -4.50 -0.42
CA LYS A 73 -11.68 -5.76 0.27
C LYS A 73 -12.22 -6.93 -0.56
N SER A 74 -11.34 -7.88 -0.88
CA SER A 74 -11.67 -9.14 -1.56
C SER A 74 -12.59 -8.97 -2.79
N ALA A 75 -12.23 -8.05 -3.68
CA ALA A 75 -12.95 -7.79 -4.94
C ALA A 75 -12.19 -8.32 -6.14
N GLY A 76 -12.78 -8.25 -7.34
CA GLY A 76 -12.08 -8.58 -8.58
C GLY A 76 -10.97 -7.58 -8.91
N GLU A 77 -9.99 -8.02 -9.69
CA GLU A 77 -8.83 -7.21 -10.12
C GLU A 77 -9.27 -5.90 -10.81
N ASP A 78 -10.30 -5.96 -11.67
CA ASP A 78 -10.83 -4.80 -12.40
C ASP A 78 -11.24 -3.64 -11.48
N ALA A 79 -11.80 -3.95 -10.30
CA ALA A 79 -12.22 -2.93 -9.34
C ALA A 79 -11.01 -2.21 -8.74
N VAL A 80 -9.93 -2.96 -8.46
CA VAL A 80 -8.67 -2.42 -7.95
C VAL A 80 -7.96 -1.59 -9.02
N GLN A 81 -7.85 -2.10 -10.25
CA GLN A 81 -7.26 -1.37 -11.37
C GLN A 81 -8.01 -0.06 -11.65
N ALA A 82 -9.35 -0.10 -11.74
CA ALA A 82 -10.16 1.10 -11.96
C ALA A 82 -10.03 2.13 -10.83
N TYR A 83 -9.78 1.71 -9.59
CA TYR A 83 -9.46 2.63 -8.49
C TYR A 83 -8.06 3.24 -8.67
N LEU A 84 -7.05 2.41 -8.88
CA LEU A 84 -5.66 2.86 -9.03
C LEU A 84 -5.51 3.82 -10.21
N GLU A 85 -6.15 3.56 -11.35
CA GLU A 85 -6.14 4.48 -12.49
C GLU A 85 -6.71 5.86 -12.15
N ARG A 86 -7.76 5.93 -11.33
CA ARG A 86 -8.32 7.21 -10.87
C ARG A 86 -7.31 7.95 -9.99
N GLN A 87 -6.61 7.24 -9.11
CA GLN A 87 -5.59 7.83 -8.25
C GLN A 87 -4.37 8.29 -9.05
N ILE A 88 -3.91 7.51 -10.04
CA ILE A 88 -2.80 7.90 -10.92
C ILE A 88 -3.14 9.17 -11.71
N ARG A 89 -4.39 9.32 -12.18
CA ARG A 89 -4.83 10.54 -12.87
C ARG A 89 -4.89 11.75 -11.94
N PHE A 90 -5.19 11.53 -10.67
CA PHE A 90 -5.25 12.58 -9.66
C PHE A 90 -3.85 13.01 -9.21
N ASP A 91 -2.97 12.05 -8.94
CA ASP A 91 -1.59 12.24 -8.53
C ASP A 91 -0.67 11.25 -9.26
N SER A 92 0.04 11.73 -10.27
CA SER A 92 0.98 10.93 -11.04
C SER A 92 2.26 10.58 -10.27
N ASP A 93 2.46 11.11 -9.07
CA ASP A 93 3.64 10.83 -8.24
C ASP A 93 3.38 9.74 -7.20
N CYS A 94 2.26 9.01 -7.31
CA CYS A 94 1.95 7.90 -6.43
C CYS A 94 2.78 6.63 -6.72
N TRP A 95 3.08 5.88 -5.67
CA TRP A 95 3.65 4.54 -5.72
C TRP A 95 2.54 3.50 -5.68
N ILE A 96 2.74 2.41 -6.44
CA ILE A 96 1.91 1.21 -6.34
C ILE A 96 2.84 0.05 -6.09
N VAL A 97 2.57 -0.64 -4.98
CA VAL A 97 3.28 -1.85 -4.59
C VAL A 97 2.26 -2.97 -4.54
N GLU A 98 2.63 -4.11 -5.09
CA GLU A 98 1.82 -5.32 -5.05
C GLU A 98 2.45 -6.33 -4.09
N THR A 99 1.62 -7.11 -3.41
CA THR A 99 2.02 -8.27 -2.61
C THR A 99 1.09 -9.45 -2.86
N GLU A 100 1.64 -10.66 -2.80
CA GLU A 100 0.88 -11.90 -2.86
C GLU A 100 0.75 -12.48 -1.46
N ARG A 101 -0.47 -12.46 -0.90
CA ARG A 101 -0.78 -13.04 0.41
C ARG A 101 -2.21 -13.54 0.46
N ARG A 102 -2.38 -14.84 0.73
CA ARG A 102 -3.69 -15.49 0.83
C ARG A 102 -4.54 -15.00 2.01
N THR A 103 -3.90 -14.68 3.13
CA THR A 103 -4.58 -14.19 4.35
C THR A 103 -3.74 -13.14 5.07
N GLY A 104 -4.37 -12.44 6.02
CA GLY A 104 -3.71 -11.38 6.79
C GLY A 104 -3.55 -10.08 6.01
N MET A 105 -3.19 -9.03 6.74
CA MET A 105 -2.87 -7.73 6.15
C MET A 105 -1.40 -7.71 5.72
N PRO A 106 -1.03 -6.91 4.71
CA PRO A 106 0.36 -6.67 4.37
C PRO A 106 1.12 -6.03 5.53
N SER A 107 2.45 -6.15 5.52
CA SER A 107 3.30 -5.52 6.53
C SER A 107 3.04 -4.00 6.60
N PHE A 108 3.08 -3.43 7.80
CA PHE A 108 2.90 -1.99 8.05
C PHE A 108 1.51 -1.41 7.72
N VAL A 109 0.52 -2.25 7.36
CA VAL A 109 -0.87 -1.81 7.12
C VAL A 109 -1.74 -1.95 8.38
N GLY A 110 -1.35 -2.81 9.32
CA GLY A 110 -1.94 -2.86 10.67
C GLY A 110 -1.19 -1.97 11.64
N ALA A 111 -1.88 -1.44 12.66
CA ALA A 111 -1.24 -0.75 13.77
C ALA A 111 -0.20 -1.70 14.39
N ASP A 112 1.08 -1.34 14.27
CA ASP A 112 2.18 -1.94 15.00
C ASP A 112 1.80 -1.82 16.49
N SER A 113 1.40 -2.94 17.12
CA SER A 113 1.15 -3.03 18.56
C SER A 113 2.35 -3.65 19.24
#